data_AF-A0A1X4HSY1-F1
#
_entry.id   AF-A0A1X4HSY1-F1
#
_cell.length_a   1.000
_cell.length_b   1.000
_cell.length_c   1.000
_cell.angle_alpha   90.00
_cell.angle_beta   90.00
_cell.angle_gamma   90.00
#
_symmetry.space_group_name_H-M   'P 1'
#
loop_
_entity.id
_entity.type
_entity.pdbx_description
1 polymer ?
#
loop_
_entity_poly.entity_id
_entity_poly.type
_entity_poly.pdbx_seq_one_letter_code
_entity_poly.pdbx_strand_id
1 'polypeptide(L)'
;MADDTHGWTAAPGAAERARSVLAAAWSCTVTAEGTREELVGAHGVTDDGRVLLHVPEDSALLAAAICAPRGEPSAVLEFADVAPVPVRNRIRARLWLAGWFAARDGHLVF
;
A
#
# COMPACT_ATOMS: atom_id res chain seq x y z
N MET A 1 -22.64 -20.80 3.75
CA MET A 1 -23.41 -19.89 4.61
C MET A 1 -23.16 -20.37 6.03
N ALA A 2 -22.15 -19.80 6.68
CA ALA A 2 -21.68 -20.14 8.02
C ALA A 2 -20.78 -18.95 8.44
N ASP A 3 -20.78 -18.40 9.64
CA ASP A 3 -21.60 -18.50 10.85
C ASP A 3 -21.16 -17.25 11.64
N ASP A 4 -22.08 -16.31 11.90
CA ASP A 4 -21.83 -14.98 12.47
C ASP A 4 -21.66 -15.01 14.00
N THR A 5 -20.86 -15.95 14.52
CA THR A 5 -20.65 -16.10 15.97
C THR A 5 -19.34 -15.44 16.42
N HIS A 6 -19.29 -14.11 16.44
CA HIS A 6 -18.20 -13.32 17.06
C HIS A 6 -18.74 -12.23 18.01
N GLY A 7 -19.66 -12.59 18.89
CA GLY A 7 -20.08 -11.73 20.00
C GLY A 7 -19.28 -12.02 21.27
N TRP A 8 -18.19 -11.27 21.51
CA TRP A 8 -17.78 -10.67 22.82
C TRP A 8 -16.34 -10.13 22.79
N THR A 9 -15.90 -9.52 21.69
CA THR A 9 -14.92 -8.42 21.73
C THR A 9 -15.14 -7.66 20.44
N ALA A 10 -15.27 -6.33 20.49
CA ALA A 10 -15.36 -5.50 19.28
C ALA A 10 -13.99 -5.55 18.58
N ALA A 11 -13.72 -6.64 17.86
CA ALA A 11 -12.50 -6.80 17.11
C ALA A 11 -12.62 -6.00 15.80
N PRO A 12 -11.56 -5.30 15.37
CA PRO A 12 -11.59 -4.50 14.17
C PRO A 12 -11.87 -5.37 12.94
N GLY A 13 -12.75 -4.87 12.07
CA GLY A 13 -13.12 -5.53 10.82
C GLY A 13 -11.95 -5.64 9.84
N ALA A 14 -12.10 -6.41 8.76
CA ALA A 14 -11.03 -6.57 7.76
C ALA A 14 -10.59 -5.23 7.13
N ALA A 15 -11.54 -4.36 6.79
CA ALA A 15 -11.25 -3.04 6.23
C ALA A 15 -10.56 -2.12 7.25
N GLU A 16 -10.95 -2.20 8.51
CA GLU A 16 -10.32 -1.43 9.58
C GLU A 16 -8.88 -1.90 9.82
N ARG A 17 -8.65 -3.21 9.86
CA ARG A 17 -7.30 -3.79 9.94
C ARG A 17 -6.44 -3.39 8.75
N ALA A 18 -6.99 -3.40 7.52
CA ALA A 18 -6.27 -2.93 6.34
C ALA A 18 -5.82 -1.47 6.48
N ARG A 19 -6.72 -0.57 6.90
CA ARG A 19 -6.38 0.84 7.17
C ARG A 19 -5.33 0.97 8.26
N SER A 20 -5.40 0.17 9.33
CA SER A 20 -4.40 0.18 10.39
C SER A 20 -3.02 -0.27 9.91
N VAL A 21 -2.93 -1.28 9.04
CA VAL A 21 -1.65 -1.70 8.44
C VAL A 21 -1.08 -0.59 7.56
N LEU A 22 -1.91 0.02 6.73
CA LEU A 22 -1.51 1.12 5.85
C LEU A 22 -0.98 2.32 6.66
N ALA A 23 -1.60 2.64 7.79
CA ALA A 23 -1.17 3.72 8.68
C ALA A 23 0.11 3.39 9.49
N ALA A 24 0.38 2.11 9.76
CA ALA A 24 1.52 1.67 10.57
C ALA A 24 2.77 1.32 9.73
N ALA A 25 2.59 0.99 8.46
CA ALA A 25 3.68 0.60 7.58
C ALA A 25 4.62 1.79 7.32
N TRP A 26 5.93 1.57 7.49
CA TRP A 26 6.94 2.58 7.16
C TRP A 26 7.47 2.43 5.72
N SER A 27 7.32 1.24 5.13
CA SER A 27 7.70 0.99 3.76
C SER A 27 6.57 0.36 2.95
N CYS A 28 6.64 0.58 1.65
CA CYS A 28 5.74 0.03 0.65
C CYS A 28 6.58 -0.59 -0.46
N THR A 29 6.26 -1.81 -0.89
CA THR A 29 6.79 -2.34 -2.14
C THR A 29 5.74 -2.20 -3.23
N VAL A 30 6.12 -1.65 -4.36
CA VAL A 30 5.23 -1.47 -5.51
C VAL A 30 5.73 -2.36 -6.62
N THR A 31 4.84 -3.15 -7.20
CA THR A 31 5.13 -3.95 -8.40
C THR A 31 4.20 -3.52 -9.52
N ALA A 32 4.75 -3.08 -10.65
CA ALA A 32 3.99 -2.59 -11.80
C ALA A 32 4.73 -2.83 -13.11
N GLU A 33 4.02 -3.27 -14.15
CA GLU A 33 4.57 -3.48 -15.52
C GLU A 33 5.98 -4.12 -15.57
N GLY A 34 6.22 -5.14 -14.73
CA GLY A 34 7.53 -5.85 -14.68
C GLY A 34 8.62 -5.15 -13.87
N THR A 35 8.33 -3.99 -13.29
CA THR A 35 9.20 -3.25 -12.36
C THR A 35 8.77 -3.51 -10.92
N ARG A 36 9.74 -3.42 -10.00
CA ARG A 36 9.51 -3.55 -8.55
C ARG A 36 10.40 -2.55 -7.83
N GLU A 37 9.79 -1.66 -7.05
CA GLU A 37 10.51 -0.66 -6.25
C GLU A 37 10.08 -0.75 -4.78
N GLU A 38 11.06 -0.57 -3.88
CA GLU A 38 10.81 -0.46 -2.44
C GLU A 38 10.90 1.01 -2.03
N LEU A 39 9.81 1.52 -1.48
CA LEU A 39 9.62 2.91 -1.08
C LEU A 39 9.60 2.99 0.45
N VAL A 40 10.62 3.61 1.04
CA VAL A 40 10.78 3.75 2.50
C VAL A 40 10.45 5.19 2.90
N GLY A 41 9.51 5.38 3.82
CA GLY A 41 9.06 6.70 4.26
C GLY A 41 8.47 7.57 3.15
N ALA A 42 8.11 6.95 2.03
CA ALA A 42 7.78 7.60 0.77
C ALA A 42 6.32 7.35 0.34
N HIS A 43 5.46 6.98 1.29
CA HIS A 43 4.03 6.87 1.03
C HIS A 43 3.21 7.57 2.12
N GLY A 44 2.04 8.05 1.74
CA GLY A 44 1.05 8.65 2.62
C GLY A 44 -0.35 8.23 2.22
N VAL A 45 -1.32 8.49 3.09
CA VAL A 45 -2.74 8.21 2.83
C VAL A 45 -3.50 9.52 2.96
N THR A 46 -4.29 9.85 1.95
CA THR A 46 -5.15 11.04 1.98
C THR A 46 -6.39 10.82 2.84
N ASP A 47 -7.08 11.90 3.21
CA ASP A 47 -8.33 11.83 3.98
C ASP A 47 -9.45 11.06 3.26
N ASP A 48 -9.42 11.04 1.92
CA ASP A 48 -10.34 10.26 1.08
C ASP A 48 -9.85 8.81 0.82
N GLY A 49 -8.72 8.41 1.43
CA GLY A 49 -8.25 7.03 1.47
C GLY A 49 -7.40 6.58 0.27
N ARG A 50 -6.90 7.52 -0.56
CA ARG A 50 -5.96 7.21 -1.64
C ARG A 50 -4.55 7.08 -1.10
N VAL A 51 -3.72 6.26 -1.74
CA VAL A 51 -2.31 6.14 -1.39
C VAL A 51 -1.50 7.05 -2.30
N LEU A 52 -0.74 7.96 -1.70
CA LEU A 52 0.23 8.80 -2.39
C LEU A 52 1.60 8.15 -2.27
N LEU A 53 2.31 8.03 -3.39
CA LEU A 53 3.69 7.56 -3.44
C LEU A 53 4.57 8.71 -3.93
N HIS A 54 5.58 9.03 -3.11
CA HIS A 54 6.64 9.96 -3.43
C HIS A 54 7.78 9.18 -4.08
N VAL A 55 7.87 9.24 -5.40
CA VAL A 55 8.92 8.55 -6.16
C VAL A 55 9.95 9.56 -6.66
N PRO A 56 11.24 9.19 -6.75
CA PRO A 56 12.25 9.98 -7.46
C PRO A 56 11.87 10.23 -8.92
N GLU A 57 12.40 11.31 -9.52
CA GLU A 57 12.15 11.65 -10.92
C GLU A 57 12.65 10.57 -11.90
N ASP A 58 13.63 9.77 -11.50
CA ASP A 58 14.20 8.65 -12.27
C ASP A 58 13.56 7.28 -11.94
N SER A 59 12.43 7.27 -11.21
CA SER A 59 11.70 6.05 -10.88
C SER A 59 11.14 5.34 -12.12
N ALA A 60 11.31 4.02 -12.17
CA ALA A 60 10.72 3.16 -13.19
C ALA A 60 9.19 3.09 -13.07
N LEU A 61 8.64 3.27 -11.86
CA LEU A 61 7.20 3.39 -11.66
C LEU A 61 6.65 4.67 -12.32
N LEU A 62 7.37 5.78 -12.19
CA LEU A 62 6.99 7.04 -12.85
C LEU A 62 7.06 6.88 -14.37
N ALA A 63 8.12 6.25 -14.88
CA ALA A 63 8.23 5.93 -16.30
C ALA A 63 7.08 5.03 -16.78
N ALA A 64 6.70 4.01 -15.99
CA ALA A 64 5.57 3.14 -16.30
C ALA A 64 4.24 3.92 -16.38
N ALA A 65 3.98 4.84 -15.44
CA ALA A 65 2.80 5.70 -15.53
C ALA A 65 2.80 6.58 -16.78
N ILE A 66 3.93 7.19 -17.14
CA ILE A 66 4.03 8.06 -18.31
C ILE A 66 3.85 7.27 -19.62
N CYS A 67 4.37 6.04 -19.68
CA CYS A 67 4.34 5.20 -20.88
C CYS A 67 3.05 4.38 -21.04
N ALA A 68 2.25 4.21 -19.98
CA ALA A 68 1.03 3.44 -20.03
C ALA A 68 -0.01 4.10 -20.98
N PRO A 69 -0.74 3.34 -21.81
CA PRO A 69 -1.69 3.89 -22.79
C PRO A 69 -2.78 4.80 -22.20
N ARG A 70 -3.13 4.60 -20.92
CA ARG A 70 -4.13 5.41 -20.20
C ARG A 70 -3.53 6.24 -19.07
N GLY A 71 -2.21 6.21 -18.90
CA GLY A 71 -1.56 6.80 -17.73
C GLY A 71 -1.84 6.07 -16.41
N GLU A 72 -2.42 4.86 -16.50
CA GLU A 72 -2.94 4.09 -15.37
C GLU A 72 -2.42 2.64 -15.44
N PRO A 73 -1.12 2.39 -15.21
CA PRO A 73 -0.57 1.04 -15.12
C PRO A 73 -1.16 0.27 -13.94
N SER A 74 -1.34 -1.04 -14.13
CA SER A 74 -1.75 -1.95 -13.05
C SER A 74 -0.60 -2.19 -12.09
N ALA A 75 -0.91 -2.20 -10.79
CA ALA A 75 0.07 -2.41 -9.74
C ALA A 75 -0.46 -3.20 -8.55
N VAL A 76 0.49 -3.76 -7.82
CA VAL A 76 0.28 -4.31 -6.48
C VAL A 76 1.17 -3.57 -5.49
N LEU A 77 0.55 -2.99 -4.48
CA LEU A 77 1.23 -2.41 -3.32
C LEU A 77 1.27 -3.44 -2.20
N GLU A 78 2.44 -3.69 -1.65
CA GLU A 78 2.67 -4.55 -0.51
C GLU A 78 3.12 -3.72 0.70
N PHE A 79 2.45 -3.90 1.83
CA PHE A 79 2.79 -3.27 3.10
C PHE A 79 3.04 -4.33 4.17
N ALA A 80 3.93 -4.00 5.09
CA ALA A 80 4.18 -4.80 6.28
C ALA A 80 4.12 -3.90 7.52
N ASP A 81 3.27 -4.29 8.47
CA ASP A 81 3.28 -3.69 9.80
C ASP A 81 4.35 -4.39 10.65
N VAL A 82 5.45 -3.68 10.89
CA VAL A 82 6.62 -4.19 11.61
C VAL A 82 6.58 -3.71 13.07
N ALA A 83 6.72 -4.62 14.02
CA ALA A 83 6.79 -4.29 15.44
C ALA A 83 7.99 -3.36 15.72
N PRO A 84 7.80 -2.25 16.45
CA PRO A 84 8.86 -1.26 16.67
C PRO A 84 10.00 -1.82 17.55
N VAL A 85 9.70 -2.79 18.41
CA VAL A 85 10.65 -3.45 19.32
C VAL A 85 11.09 -4.83 18.79
N PRO A 86 12.28 -5.34 19.19
CA PRO A 86 12.73 -6.68 18.84
C PRO A 86 11.84 -7.75 19.49
N VAL A 87 11.15 -8.54 18.67
CA VAL A 87 10.31 -9.68 19.09
C VAL A 87 10.52 -10.84 18.12
N ARG A 88 10.18 -12.07 18.55
CA ARG A 88 10.41 -13.29 17.76
C ARG A 88 9.76 -13.26 16.37
N ASN A 89 8.55 -12.72 16.25
CA ASN A 89 7.89 -12.49 14.97
C ASN A 89 7.59 -10.99 14.82
N ARG A 90 8.44 -10.30 14.08
CA ARG A 90 8.38 -8.84 13.96
C ARG A 90 7.32 -8.36 12.97
N ILE A 91 6.79 -9.22 12.10
CA ILE A 91 5.73 -8.85 11.16
C ILE A 91 4.38 -9.13 11.81
N ARG A 92 3.69 -8.07 12.22
CA ARG A 92 2.38 -8.15 12.89
C ARG A 92 1.25 -8.40 11.90
N ALA A 93 1.35 -7.82 10.72
CA ALA A 93 0.38 -7.97 9.64
C ALA A 93 1.00 -7.61 8.28
N ARG A 94 0.34 -8.07 7.22
CA ARG A 94 0.68 -7.74 5.83
C ARG A 94 -0.59 -7.33 5.09
N LEU A 95 -0.46 -6.38 4.18
CA LEU A 95 -1.53 -5.90 3.32
C LEU A 95 -1.05 -5.90 1.88
N TRP A 96 -1.92 -6.36 0.98
CA TRP A 96 -1.75 -6.25 -0.45
C TRP A 96 -2.93 -5.49 -1.03
N LEU A 97 -2.65 -4.45 -1.81
CA LEU A 97 -3.65 -3.71 -2.57
C LEU A 97 -3.34 -3.86 -4.06
N ALA A 98 -4.29 -4.37 -4.82
CA ALA A 98 -4.20 -4.48 -6.26
C ALA A 98 -5.11 -3.45 -6.92
N GLY A 99 -4.59 -2.76 -7.93
CA GLY A 99 -5.30 -1.64 -8.54
C GLY A 99 -4.46 -0.98 -9.61
N TRP A 100 -4.69 0.32 -9.82
CA TRP A 100 -3.98 1.13 -10.78
C TRP A 100 -3.43 2.37 -10.07
N PHE A 101 -2.35 2.93 -10.58
CA PHE A 101 -1.89 4.24 -10.14
C PHE A 101 -1.74 5.18 -11.31
N ALA A 102 -1.83 6.49 -11.06
CA ALA A 102 -1.61 7.52 -12.06
C ALA A 102 -0.66 8.60 -11.52
N ALA A 103 0.12 9.22 -12.42
CA ALA A 103 0.93 10.37 -12.07
C ALA A 103 0.04 11.62 -11.92
N ARG A 104 0.09 12.27 -10.77
CA ARG A 104 -0.69 13.48 -10.47
C ARG A 104 0.08 14.39 -9.51
N ASP A 105 0.19 15.67 -9.87
CA ASP A 105 0.80 16.71 -9.02
C ASP A 105 2.20 16.34 -8.46
N GLY A 106 3.00 15.60 -9.24
CA GLY A 106 4.35 15.15 -8.81
C GLY A 106 4.38 13.88 -7.94
N HIS A 107 3.24 13.21 -7.76
CA HIS A 107 3.12 11.96 -7.01
C HIS A 107 2.51 10.87 -7.88
N LEU A 108 2.71 9.60 -7.49
CA LEU A 108 1.87 8.52 -7.99
C LEU A 108 0.71 8.32 -7.02
N VAL A 109 -0.51 8.34 -7.55
CA VAL A 109 -1.75 8.19 -6.78
C VAL A 109 -2.35 6.84 -7.10
N PHE A 110 -2.54 6.00 -6.09
CA PHE A 110 -3.17 4.68 -6.15
C PHE A 110 -4.53 4.68 -5.44
#